data_AF-A0A2V6E3I1-F1
#
_entry.id   AF-A0A2V6E3I1-F1
#
_cell.length_a   1.000
_cell.length_b   1.000
_cell.length_c   1.000
_cell.angle_alpha   90.00
_cell.angle_beta   90.00
_cell.angle_gamma   90.00
#
_symmetry.space_group_name_H-M   'P 1'
#
loop_
_entity.id
_entity.type
_entity.pdbx_description
1 polymer ?
#
loop_
_entity_poly.entity_id
_entity_poly.type
_entity_poly.pdbx_seq_one_letter_code
_entity_poly.pdbx_strand_id
1 'polypeptide(L)'
;MVTFSGNVTVTGMPQSQVVTGTGCVGSGGTCDPNGTVSVSGSIVTVPLTNIADVQVINVQINGVNGASNEPAVNVNIPMGFLTGDVNGNRVVNSTDVALTKSQVGHAVGAGNFREDVNANGTITATDVTIVKSDVGHALSNACQLHVLIAYADIGGPPTTLHDQIAAETGVVAVDYFDAFNGTPTLAQLQQYQIVFAFSNNGWNNATAMGDVLADYEDGGGIVAVSTFAWDNRGPWLLAGRWITGGYGSYNSTSQTNFTSNTANITMPSHPLMAGVTNLTALYRNGVTLVSGATSVADWTDGPPAVAFKANSGHTAVSINAYLGSNPMNFSGQWGKLIVNEGRWLLNCSGDMSTSDK
;
A
#
# COMPACT_ATOMS: atom_id res chain seq x y z
N MET A 1 -19.85 11.75 -7.76
CA MET A 1 -20.39 12.66 -6.72
C MET A 1 -19.49 12.57 -5.51
N VAL A 2 -19.13 13.70 -4.90
CA VAL A 2 -18.24 13.79 -3.73
C VAL A 2 -18.99 14.50 -2.62
N THR A 3 -18.96 13.94 -1.41
CA THR A 3 -19.62 14.52 -0.24
C THR A 3 -18.57 15.01 0.75
N PHE A 4 -18.64 16.29 1.10
CA PHE A 4 -17.79 16.93 2.09
C PHE A 4 -18.46 16.91 3.47
N SER A 5 -17.67 17.13 4.53
CA SER A 5 -18.15 17.17 5.92
C SER A 5 -19.05 18.38 6.21
N GLY A 6 -19.00 19.42 5.38
CA GLY A 6 -19.80 20.63 5.47
C GLY A 6 -20.04 21.24 4.10
N ASN A 7 -20.78 22.35 4.07
CA ASN A 7 -21.04 23.07 2.83
C ASN A 7 -19.73 23.58 2.22
N VAL A 8 -19.61 23.48 0.90
CA VAL A 8 -18.41 23.91 0.18
C VAL A 8 -18.75 24.84 -0.98
N THR A 9 -17.74 25.56 -1.44
CA THR A 9 -17.71 26.26 -2.73
C THR A 9 -16.51 25.79 -3.54
N VAL A 10 -16.56 25.94 -4.87
CA VAL A 10 -15.46 25.58 -5.78
C VAL A 10 -15.09 26.81 -6.59
N THR A 11 -13.87 27.30 -6.40
CA THR A 11 -13.41 28.60 -6.91
C THR A 11 -12.26 28.51 -7.92
N GLY A 12 -11.71 27.31 -8.15
CA GLY A 12 -10.63 27.11 -9.11
C GLY A 12 -11.05 27.34 -10.56
N MET A 13 -10.06 27.61 -11.41
CA MET A 13 -10.19 27.66 -12.87
C MET A 13 -9.05 26.83 -13.51
N PRO A 14 -9.35 25.68 -14.14
CA PRO A 14 -10.66 25.03 -14.25
C PRO A 14 -11.19 24.58 -12.89
N GLN A 15 -12.50 24.47 -12.70
CA GLN A 15 -13.11 24.05 -11.43
C GLN A 15 -12.78 22.60 -11.08
N SER A 16 -12.64 21.74 -12.10
CA SER A 16 -12.17 20.37 -11.94
C SER A 16 -11.48 19.87 -13.20
N GLN A 17 -10.66 18.83 -13.07
CA GLN A 17 -9.94 18.24 -14.19
C GLN A 17 -9.55 16.79 -13.89
N VAL A 18 -9.48 15.95 -14.93
CA VAL A 18 -8.83 14.65 -14.85
C VAL A 18 -7.32 14.90 -14.95
N VAL A 19 -6.57 14.72 -13.86
CA VAL A 19 -5.12 14.98 -13.80
C VAL A 19 -4.29 13.73 -14.12
N THR A 20 -4.90 12.55 -14.07
CA THR A 20 -4.26 11.27 -14.39
C THR A 20 -5.29 10.32 -14.99
N GLY A 21 -4.85 9.51 -15.95
CA GLY A 21 -5.71 8.62 -16.74
C GLY A 21 -6.24 9.31 -18.00
N THR A 22 -7.21 8.65 -18.65
CA THR A 22 -7.81 9.08 -19.91
C THR A 22 -9.27 9.48 -19.72
N GLY A 23 -9.65 10.56 -20.41
CA GLY A 23 -10.98 11.17 -20.33
C GLY A 23 -10.93 12.60 -19.81
N CYS A 24 -12.10 13.20 -19.60
CA CYS A 24 -12.18 14.60 -19.21
C CYS A 24 -13.45 14.92 -18.43
N VAL A 25 -13.45 16.09 -17.78
CA VAL A 25 -14.66 16.68 -17.22
C VAL A 25 -15.50 17.20 -18.38
N GLY A 26 -16.76 16.81 -18.44
CA GLY A 26 -17.62 17.07 -19.59
C GLY A 26 -18.82 16.14 -19.68
N SER A 27 -19.58 16.25 -20.77
CA SER A 27 -20.80 15.49 -20.98
C SER A 27 -20.99 15.13 -22.46
N GLY A 28 -21.62 13.98 -22.73
CA GLY A 28 -21.97 13.55 -24.09
C GLY A 28 -20.79 13.44 -25.05
N GLY A 29 -19.61 13.05 -24.55
CA GLY A 29 -18.37 12.93 -25.33
C GLY A 29 -17.61 14.24 -25.53
N THR A 30 -18.11 15.37 -25.01
CA THR A 30 -17.48 16.68 -25.17
C THR A 30 -16.83 17.13 -23.86
N CYS A 31 -15.54 17.48 -23.90
CA CYS A 31 -14.82 18.03 -22.75
C CYS A 31 -15.22 19.50 -22.51
N ASP A 32 -15.43 19.85 -21.25
CA ASP A 32 -15.66 21.23 -20.82
C ASP A 32 -14.32 21.87 -20.40
N PRO A 33 -13.84 22.91 -21.10
CA PRO A 33 -12.57 23.56 -20.77
C PRO A 33 -12.57 24.25 -19.40
N ASN A 34 -13.75 24.61 -18.86
CA ASN A 34 -13.86 25.19 -17.52
C ASN A 34 -13.92 24.13 -16.42
N GLY A 35 -14.11 22.86 -16.79
CA GLY A 35 -14.23 21.76 -15.83
C GLY A 35 -15.39 21.94 -14.85
N THR A 36 -16.52 22.45 -15.34
CA THR A 36 -17.62 22.94 -14.51
C THR A 36 -18.16 21.84 -13.60
N VAL A 37 -18.32 22.17 -12.33
CA VAL A 37 -18.96 21.30 -11.32
C VAL A 37 -20.30 21.87 -10.90
N SER A 38 -21.22 21.03 -10.41
CA SER A 38 -22.40 21.50 -9.67
C SER A 38 -22.22 21.28 -8.18
N VAL A 39 -22.57 22.29 -7.38
CA VAL A 39 -22.42 22.28 -5.92
C VAL A 39 -23.79 22.44 -5.28
N SER A 40 -24.13 21.52 -4.37
CA SER A 40 -25.36 21.54 -3.59
C SER A 40 -25.04 21.24 -2.13
N GLY A 41 -24.90 22.29 -1.32
CA GLY A 41 -24.49 22.18 0.08
C GLY A 41 -23.10 21.55 0.19
N SER A 42 -23.02 20.36 0.77
CA SER A 42 -21.78 19.58 0.90
C SER A 42 -21.50 18.64 -0.26
N ILE A 43 -22.37 18.59 -1.28
CA ILE A 43 -22.25 17.67 -2.40
C ILE A 43 -21.69 18.42 -3.62
N VAL A 44 -20.60 17.90 -4.18
CA VAL A 44 -20.06 18.33 -5.47
C VAL A 44 -20.23 17.22 -6.51
N THR A 45 -20.82 17.56 -7.64
CA THR A 45 -20.97 16.66 -8.79
C THR A 45 -20.06 17.11 -9.92
N VAL A 46 -19.16 16.21 -10.31
CA VAL A 46 -18.24 16.39 -11.43
C VAL A 46 -18.73 15.52 -12.58
N PRO A 47 -19.18 16.12 -13.71
CA PRO A 47 -19.58 15.35 -14.89
C PRO A 47 -18.33 14.84 -15.61
N LEU A 48 -18.33 13.57 -16.02
CA LEU A 48 -17.18 12.93 -16.67
C LEU A 48 -17.60 12.34 -18.01
N THR A 49 -16.70 12.39 -18.98
CA THR A 49 -16.92 11.81 -20.29
C THR A 49 -15.62 11.30 -20.92
N ASN A 50 -15.74 10.41 -21.90
CA ASN A 50 -14.61 9.74 -22.57
C ASN A 50 -13.64 9.02 -21.61
N ILE A 51 -14.15 8.51 -20.48
CA ILE A 51 -13.35 7.67 -19.58
C ILE A 51 -13.19 6.30 -20.25
N ALA A 52 -11.98 5.93 -20.64
CA ALA A 52 -11.68 4.59 -21.12
C ALA A 52 -11.92 3.53 -20.03
N ASP A 53 -12.14 2.28 -20.45
CA ASP A 53 -12.23 1.14 -19.54
C ASP A 53 -10.85 0.76 -18.97
N VAL A 54 -10.85 0.01 -17.87
CA VAL A 54 -9.66 -0.58 -17.21
C VAL A 54 -8.63 0.48 -16.81
N GLN A 55 -9.05 1.46 -16.01
CA GLN A 55 -8.13 2.48 -15.50
C GLN A 55 -8.55 3.07 -14.15
N VAL A 56 -7.57 3.58 -13.42
CA VAL A 56 -7.81 4.50 -12.31
C VAL A 56 -7.51 5.91 -12.80
N ILE A 57 -8.52 6.77 -12.74
CA ILE A 57 -8.36 8.20 -13.00
C ILE A 57 -8.21 8.95 -11.68
N ASN A 58 -7.53 10.09 -11.71
CA ASN A 58 -7.52 11.03 -10.59
C ASN A 58 -8.23 12.31 -11.02
N VAL A 59 -9.35 12.60 -10.38
CA VAL A 59 -10.11 13.83 -10.61
C VAL A 59 -9.76 14.82 -9.54
N GLN A 60 -9.20 15.95 -9.95
CA GLN A 60 -8.91 17.06 -9.07
C GLN A 60 -10.06 18.06 -9.11
N ILE A 61 -10.55 18.49 -7.96
CA ILE A 61 -11.41 19.67 -7.80
C ILE A 61 -10.52 20.81 -7.30
N ASN A 62 -10.49 21.92 -8.01
CA ASN A 62 -9.60 23.04 -7.72
C ASN A 62 -10.29 24.09 -6.85
N GLY A 63 -9.60 24.56 -5.81
CA GLY A 63 -10.08 25.64 -4.96
C GLY A 63 -11.38 25.32 -4.23
N VAL A 64 -11.47 24.13 -3.63
CA VAL A 64 -12.54 23.76 -2.69
C VAL A 64 -12.38 24.57 -1.41
N ASN A 65 -13.44 25.26 -0.99
CA ASN A 65 -13.44 26.07 0.22
C ASN A 65 -14.67 25.79 1.10
N GLY A 66 -14.45 25.44 2.37
CA GLY A 66 -15.50 25.14 3.36
C GLY A 66 -15.97 26.33 4.20
N ALA A 67 -15.24 27.46 4.18
CA ALA A 67 -15.63 28.68 4.89
C ALA A 67 -14.95 29.92 4.30
N SER A 68 -15.58 31.10 4.42
CA SER A 68 -15.07 32.35 3.81
C SER A 68 -13.66 32.74 4.25
N ASN A 69 -13.20 32.25 5.40
CA ASN A 69 -11.94 32.64 6.02
C ASN A 69 -10.87 31.54 5.96
N GLU A 70 -11.18 30.40 5.34
CA GLU A 70 -10.23 29.31 5.14
C GLU A 70 -9.62 29.37 3.74
N PRO A 71 -8.33 29.01 3.59
CA PRO A 71 -7.71 28.93 2.29
C PRO A 71 -8.35 27.81 1.46
N ALA A 72 -8.60 28.09 0.18
CA ALA A 72 -9.11 27.10 -0.74
C ALA A 72 -8.03 26.04 -1.03
N VAL A 73 -8.43 24.76 -1.10
CA VAL A 73 -7.53 23.63 -1.33
C VAL A 73 -7.93 22.83 -2.57
N ASN A 74 -6.95 22.21 -3.21
CA ASN A 74 -7.22 21.25 -4.27
C ASN A 74 -7.48 19.88 -3.66
N VAL A 75 -8.50 19.18 -4.15
CA VAL A 75 -8.92 17.86 -3.66
C VAL A 75 -8.78 16.85 -4.78
N ASN A 76 -7.91 15.86 -4.60
CA ASN A 76 -7.69 14.78 -5.56
C ASN A 76 -8.55 13.56 -5.17
N ILE A 77 -9.32 13.06 -6.14
CA ILE A 77 -10.26 11.95 -5.95
C ILE A 77 -9.87 10.83 -6.91
N PRO A 78 -9.23 9.75 -6.42
CA PRO A 78 -8.97 8.58 -7.23
C PRO A 78 -10.28 7.83 -7.49
N MET A 79 -10.53 7.44 -8.74
CA MET A 79 -11.70 6.67 -9.15
C MET A 79 -11.30 5.55 -10.11
N GLY A 80 -11.68 4.33 -9.78
CA GLY A 80 -11.55 3.18 -10.66
C GLY A 80 -12.72 3.12 -11.66
N PHE A 81 -12.40 2.91 -12.93
CA PHE A 81 -13.38 2.66 -13.98
C PHE A 81 -13.13 1.27 -14.58
N LEU A 82 -14.05 0.36 -14.30
CA LEU A 82 -14.02 -1.03 -14.76
C LEU A 82 -15.41 -1.44 -15.19
N THR A 83 -15.62 -1.45 -16.50
CA THR A 83 -16.86 -1.91 -17.10
C THR A 83 -17.06 -3.38 -16.75
N GLY A 84 -18.26 -3.73 -16.28
CA GLY A 84 -18.62 -5.09 -15.91
C GLY A 84 -18.30 -5.52 -14.48
N ASP A 85 -17.55 -4.75 -13.69
CA ASP A 85 -17.40 -5.00 -12.24
C ASP A 85 -18.61 -4.43 -11.48
N VAL A 86 -19.67 -5.23 -11.42
CA VAL A 86 -20.96 -4.79 -10.86
C VAL A 86 -20.97 -4.86 -9.34
N ASN A 87 -20.07 -5.63 -8.73
CA ASN A 87 -19.97 -5.75 -7.28
C ASN A 87 -18.88 -4.84 -6.65
N GLY A 88 -18.03 -4.22 -7.46
CA GLY A 88 -17.01 -3.26 -7.03
C GLY A 88 -15.76 -3.88 -6.41
N ASN A 89 -15.46 -5.15 -6.70
CA ASN A 89 -14.27 -5.86 -6.18
C ASN A 89 -13.01 -5.61 -7.03
N ARG A 90 -13.10 -4.78 -8.08
CA ARG A 90 -12.05 -4.41 -9.03
C ARG A 90 -11.60 -5.51 -10.00
N VAL A 91 -12.36 -6.59 -10.12
CA VAL A 91 -12.09 -7.71 -11.04
C VAL A 91 -13.39 -8.20 -11.65
N VAL A 92 -13.48 -8.22 -12.97
CA VAL A 92 -14.66 -8.78 -13.67
C VAL A 92 -14.53 -10.29 -13.75
N ASN A 93 -15.45 -11.01 -13.11
CA ASN A 93 -15.45 -12.47 -13.10
C ASN A 93 -16.85 -13.08 -13.20
N SER A 94 -16.95 -14.41 -12.99
CA SER A 94 -18.21 -15.14 -13.12
C SER A 94 -19.28 -14.71 -12.09
N THR A 95 -18.89 -14.14 -10.95
CA THR A 95 -19.79 -13.55 -9.98
C THR A 95 -20.49 -12.32 -10.55
N ASP A 96 -19.78 -11.45 -11.27
CA ASP A 96 -20.37 -10.28 -11.92
C ASP A 96 -21.38 -10.66 -12.99
N VAL A 97 -21.04 -11.67 -13.79
CA VAL A 97 -21.96 -12.25 -14.78
C VAL A 97 -23.23 -12.76 -14.11
N ALA A 98 -23.10 -13.44 -12.96
CA ALA A 98 -24.24 -13.99 -12.22
C ALA A 98 -25.12 -12.89 -11.60
N LEU A 99 -24.50 -11.87 -11.00
CA LEU A 99 -25.20 -10.72 -10.42
C LEU A 99 -25.99 -9.96 -11.49
N THR A 100 -25.35 -9.60 -12.59
CA THR A 100 -26.00 -8.91 -13.72
C THR A 100 -27.15 -9.75 -14.28
N LYS A 101 -26.93 -11.05 -14.46
CA LYS A 101 -27.96 -11.97 -14.95
C LYS A 101 -29.15 -12.08 -14.00
N SER A 102 -28.94 -11.99 -12.69
CA SER A 102 -30.01 -12.02 -11.69
C SER A 102 -30.93 -10.80 -11.74
N GLN A 103 -30.43 -9.68 -12.29
CA GLN A 103 -31.16 -8.40 -12.35
C GLN A 103 -31.84 -8.16 -13.71
N VAL A 104 -31.70 -9.06 -14.70
CA VAL A 104 -32.34 -8.90 -16.01
C VAL A 104 -33.85 -8.78 -15.90
N GLY A 105 -34.41 -7.73 -16.50
CA GLY A 105 -35.83 -7.42 -16.49
C GLY A 105 -36.33 -6.69 -15.24
N HIS A 106 -35.48 -6.47 -14.22
CA HIS A 106 -35.81 -5.60 -13.11
C HIS A 106 -35.61 -4.13 -13.49
N ALA A 107 -36.41 -3.24 -12.90
CA ALA A 107 -36.24 -1.81 -13.06
C ALA A 107 -34.92 -1.35 -12.41
N VAL A 108 -34.25 -0.40 -13.06
CA VAL A 108 -33.02 0.20 -12.54
C VAL A 108 -33.32 1.09 -11.34
N GLY A 109 -32.53 0.94 -10.28
CA GLY A 109 -32.63 1.70 -9.04
C GLY A 109 -31.34 1.64 -8.22
N ALA A 110 -31.37 2.19 -7.01
CA ALA A 110 -30.18 2.32 -6.16
C ALA A 110 -29.50 1.00 -5.76
N GLY A 111 -30.20 -0.14 -5.87
CA GLY A 111 -29.64 -1.45 -5.54
C GLY A 111 -29.03 -2.22 -6.72
N ASN A 112 -29.30 -1.80 -7.96
CA ASN A 112 -28.91 -2.54 -9.16
C ASN A 112 -28.45 -1.65 -10.34
N PHE A 113 -28.15 -0.38 -10.08
CA PHE A 113 -27.71 0.56 -11.12
C PHE A 113 -26.34 0.21 -11.71
N ARG A 114 -25.57 -0.67 -11.06
CA ARG A 114 -24.28 -1.14 -11.57
C ARG A 114 -24.45 -2.24 -12.62
N GLU A 115 -25.56 -2.96 -12.58
CA GLU A 115 -25.93 -4.02 -13.50
C GLU A 115 -26.54 -3.50 -14.82
N ASP A 116 -26.89 -2.20 -14.89
CA ASP A 116 -27.19 -1.48 -16.14
C ASP A 116 -25.87 -0.95 -16.74
N VAL A 117 -25.06 -1.87 -17.27
CA VAL A 117 -23.65 -1.62 -17.62
C VAL A 117 -23.49 -0.66 -18.79
N ASN A 118 -24.45 -0.62 -19.71
CA ASN A 118 -24.47 0.36 -20.81
C ASN A 118 -25.20 1.66 -20.45
N ALA A 119 -25.70 1.79 -19.21
CA ALA A 119 -26.38 2.95 -18.67
C ALA A 119 -27.58 3.43 -19.51
N ASN A 120 -28.34 2.50 -20.10
CA ASN A 120 -29.49 2.84 -20.95
C ASN A 120 -30.82 2.93 -20.17
N GLY A 121 -30.81 2.65 -18.87
CA GLY A 121 -31.98 2.65 -17.99
C GLY A 121 -32.71 1.31 -17.90
N THR A 122 -32.21 0.24 -18.51
CA THR A 122 -32.80 -1.11 -18.50
C THR A 122 -31.73 -2.20 -18.41
N ILE A 123 -31.94 -3.18 -17.51
CA ILE A 123 -31.03 -4.32 -17.36
C ILE A 123 -31.51 -5.48 -18.23
N THR A 124 -30.71 -5.85 -19.23
CA THR A 124 -31.07 -6.79 -20.29
C THR A 124 -29.99 -7.85 -20.52
N ALA A 125 -30.23 -8.78 -21.45
CA ALA A 125 -29.22 -9.72 -21.91
C ALA A 125 -28.01 -9.04 -22.59
N THR A 126 -28.16 -7.79 -23.02
CA THR A 126 -27.05 -6.99 -23.57
C THR A 126 -26.04 -6.66 -22.47
N ASP A 127 -26.50 -6.26 -21.28
CA ASP A 127 -25.64 -5.97 -20.13
C ASP A 127 -24.86 -7.21 -19.70
N VAL A 128 -25.53 -8.36 -19.64
CA VAL A 128 -24.88 -9.66 -19.36
C VAL A 128 -23.82 -9.99 -20.42
N THR A 129 -24.05 -9.63 -21.69
CA THR A 129 -23.07 -9.84 -22.77
C THR A 129 -21.84 -8.95 -22.61
N ILE A 130 -22.02 -7.69 -22.18
CA ILE A 130 -20.90 -6.78 -21.88
C ILE A 130 -20.07 -7.31 -20.71
N VAL A 131 -20.71 -7.68 -19.59
CA VAL A 131 -19.95 -8.25 -18.46
C VAL A 131 -19.18 -9.51 -18.88
N LYS A 132 -19.76 -10.36 -19.73
CA LYS A 132 -19.08 -11.54 -20.26
C LYS A 132 -17.91 -11.23 -21.17
N SER A 133 -17.96 -10.16 -21.98
CA SER A 133 -16.83 -9.78 -22.83
C SER A 133 -15.65 -9.29 -22.01
N ASP A 134 -15.93 -8.73 -20.83
CA ASP A 134 -14.94 -8.08 -19.99
C ASP A 134 -14.42 -9.02 -18.87
N VAL A 135 -14.90 -10.27 -18.80
CA VAL A 135 -14.37 -11.26 -17.84
C VAL A 135 -12.87 -11.42 -18.01
N GLY A 136 -12.14 -11.23 -16.91
CA GLY A 136 -10.68 -11.23 -16.89
C GLY A 136 -10.07 -9.82 -16.91
N HIS A 137 -10.83 -8.78 -17.23
CA HIS A 137 -10.43 -7.40 -16.97
C HIS A 137 -10.37 -7.16 -15.45
N ALA A 138 -9.39 -6.37 -15.04
CA ALA A 138 -9.22 -5.94 -13.68
C ALA A 138 -8.60 -4.56 -13.68
N LEU A 139 -9.00 -3.71 -12.72
CA LEU A 139 -8.24 -2.50 -12.48
C LEU A 139 -6.87 -2.91 -11.98
N SER A 140 -5.83 -2.41 -12.64
CA SER A 140 -4.48 -2.44 -12.10
C SER A 140 -4.52 -1.84 -10.70
N ASN A 141 -4.41 -2.68 -9.68
CA ASN A 141 -4.06 -2.24 -8.34
C ASN A 141 -2.54 -2.10 -8.25
N ALA A 142 -1.86 -1.57 -9.29
CA ALA A 142 -0.44 -1.27 -9.17
C ALA A 142 -0.27 -0.24 -8.06
N CYS A 143 0.26 -0.67 -6.91
CA CYS A 143 0.63 0.27 -5.87
C CYS A 143 1.63 1.26 -6.46
N GLN A 144 1.51 2.54 -6.06
CA GLN A 144 2.63 3.46 -6.09
C GLN A 144 3.25 3.44 -4.70
N LEU A 145 4.33 2.68 -4.55
CA LEU A 145 5.03 2.49 -3.29
C LEU A 145 6.21 3.44 -3.24
N HIS A 146 6.11 4.43 -2.38
CA HIS A 146 7.24 5.21 -1.92
C HIS A 146 7.75 4.59 -0.62
N VAL A 147 9.01 4.14 -0.61
CA VAL A 147 9.59 3.40 0.51
C VAL A 147 10.66 4.26 1.20
N LEU A 148 10.59 4.39 2.52
CA LEU A 148 11.66 4.97 3.33
C LEU A 148 12.47 3.86 3.99
N ILE A 149 13.79 3.88 3.79
CA ILE A 149 14.74 3.07 4.56
C ILE A 149 15.32 3.93 5.68
N ALA A 150 14.85 3.73 6.90
CA ALA A 150 15.37 4.39 8.09
C ALA A 150 16.45 3.51 8.75
N TYR A 151 17.72 3.88 8.55
CA TYR A 151 18.87 3.07 8.96
C TYR A 151 19.66 3.75 10.08
N ALA A 152 20.00 3.00 11.13
CA ALA A 152 20.98 3.42 12.13
C ALA A 152 22.28 2.61 11.95
N ASP A 153 23.11 3.02 11.00
CA ASP A 153 24.35 2.30 10.66
C ASP A 153 25.47 3.25 10.20
N ILE A 154 26.65 3.14 10.81
CA ILE A 154 27.85 3.91 10.42
C ILE A 154 28.54 3.33 9.18
N GLY A 155 28.14 2.13 8.74
CA GLY A 155 28.59 1.52 7.49
C GLY A 155 28.05 2.23 6.24
N GLY A 156 27.14 3.20 6.39
CA GLY A 156 26.49 3.92 5.31
C GLY A 156 25.14 3.33 4.89
N PRO A 157 24.47 3.93 3.89
CA PRO A 157 23.17 3.47 3.42
C PRO A 157 23.24 2.09 2.74
N PRO A 158 22.19 1.26 2.86
CA PRO A 158 22.13 -0.07 2.25
C PRO A 158 21.75 -0.01 0.77
N THR A 159 22.71 0.32 -0.10
CA THR A 159 22.50 0.46 -1.55
C THR A 159 21.95 -0.81 -2.20
N THR A 160 22.44 -1.98 -1.82
CA THR A 160 21.96 -3.25 -2.39
C THR A 160 20.50 -3.55 -2.05
N LEU A 161 20.05 -3.27 -0.82
CA LEU A 161 18.64 -3.45 -0.48
C LEU A 161 17.76 -2.43 -1.18
N HIS A 162 18.20 -1.17 -1.22
CA HIS A 162 17.53 -0.10 -1.96
C HIS A 162 17.31 -0.50 -3.42
N ASP A 163 18.35 -0.97 -4.12
CA ASP A 163 18.26 -1.32 -5.53
C ASP A 163 17.33 -2.52 -5.76
N GLN A 164 17.27 -3.48 -4.83
CA GLN A 164 16.29 -4.56 -4.89
C GLN A 164 14.85 -4.05 -4.76
N ILE A 165 14.60 -3.08 -3.87
CA ILE A 165 13.26 -2.49 -3.69
C ILE A 165 12.91 -1.65 -4.92
N ALA A 166 13.80 -0.77 -5.37
CA ALA A 166 13.57 0.13 -6.51
C ALA A 166 13.35 -0.63 -7.83
N ALA A 167 13.85 -1.86 -7.96
CA ALA A 167 13.63 -2.71 -9.12
C ALA A 167 12.25 -3.38 -9.16
N GLU A 168 11.47 -3.34 -8.08
CA GLU A 168 10.15 -3.98 -8.04
C GLU A 168 9.07 -3.12 -8.70
N THR A 169 8.20 -3.76 -9.49
CA THR A 169 7.06 -3.10 -10.11
C THR A 169 6.15 -2.43 -9.08
N GLY A 170 5.79 -1.17 -9.34
CA GLY A 170 4.97 -0.35 -8.46
C GLY A 170 5.77 0.49 -7.47
N VAL A 171 7.08 0.28 -7.32
CA VAL A 171 7.91 1.19 -6.52
C VAL A 171 8.20 2.44 -7.33
N VAL A 172 7.82 3.61 -6.80
CA VAL A 172 7.98 4.91 -7.47
C VAL A 172 9.20 5.68 -6.98
N ALA A 173 9.63 5.42 -5.75
CA ALA A 173 10.85 5.97 -5.17
C ALA A 173 11.26 5.17 -3.93
N VAL A 174 12.54 5.24 -3.58
CA VAL A 174 13.11 4.69 -2.35
C VAL A 174 14.05 5.75 -1.78
N ASP A 175 13.76 6.20 -0.57
CA ASP A 175 14.54 7.23 0.12
C ASP A 175 15.28 6.64 1.33
N TYR A 176 16.27 7.39 1.81
CA TYR A 176 17.00 7.08 3.01
C TYR A 176 16.72 8.10 4.11
N PHE A 177 16.64 7.62 5.36
CA PHE A 177 16.74 8.43 6.55
C PHE A 177 17.85 7.88 7.46
N ASP A 178 18.82 8.72 7.81
CA ASP A 178 19.87 8.38 8.76
C ASP A 178 19.34 8.49 10.20
N ALA A 179 18.88 7.36 10.74
CA ALA A 179 18.35 7.24 12.08
C ALA A 179 19.44 7.13 13.17
N PHE A 180 20.73 7.09 12.79
CA PHE A 180 21.84 7.26 13.72
C PHE A 180 22.05 8.75 14.06
N ASN A 181 21.86 9.64 13.08
CA ASN A 181 22.03 11.09 13.24
C ASN A 181 20.74 11.88 13.50
N GLY A 182 19.56 11.27 13.41
CA GLY A 182 18.29 11.92 13.71
C GLY A 182 17.14 10.96 13.97
N THR A 183 15.94 11.51 14.15
CA THR A 183 14.69 10.75 14.23
C THR A 183 13.68 11.39 13.28
N PRO A 184 13.02 10.63 12.38
CA PRO A 184 12.05 11.20 11.46
C PRO A 184 10.82 11.67 12.23
N THR A 185 10.21 12.75 11.74
CA THR A 185 8.90 13.21 12.23
C THR A 185 7.79 12.37 11.61
N LEU A 186 6.62 12.30 12.27
CA LEU A 186 5.45 11.61 11.73
C LEU A 186 5.05 12.16 10.33
N ALA A 187 5.11 13.48 10.16
CA ALA A 187 4.78 14.13 8.89
C ALA A 187 5.75 13.76 7.74
N GLN A 188 7.00 13.40 8.06
CA GLN A 188 7.92 12.83 7.09
C GLN A 188 7.52 11.39 6.76
N LEU A 189 7.24 10.55 7.75
CA LEU A 189 6.83 9.15 7.52
C LEU A 189 5.54 9.05 6.70
N GLN A 190 4.59 9.96 6.89
CA GLN A 190 3.32 10.02 6.16
C GLN A 190 3.46 10.30 4.64
N GLN A 191 4.65 10.62 4.14
CA GLN A 191 4.93 10.75 2.70
C GLN A 191 5.22 9.41 2.02
N TYR A 192 5.40 8.35 2.82
CA TYR A 192 5.78 7.02 2.39
C TYR A 192 4.63 6.04 2.61
N GLN A 193 4.56 5.00 1.78
CA GLN A 193 3.66 3.87 1.99
C GLN A 193 4.28 2.85 2.93
N ILE A 194 5.60 2.66 2.86
CA ILE A 194 6.35 1.68 3.64
C ILE A 194 7.53 2.36 4.33
N VAL A 195 7.71 2.09 5.61
CA VAL A 195 8.90 2.46 6.38
C VAL A 195 9.59 1.17 6.81
N PHE A 196 10.77 0.92 6.22
CA PHE A 196 11.67 -0.16 6.62
C PHE A 196 12.75 0.38 7.55
N ALA A 197 12.76 -0.08 8.80
CA ALA A 197 13.70 0.39 9.83
C ALA A 197 14.65 -0.71 10.29
N PHE A 198 15.94 -0.40 10.43
CA PHE A 198 16.92 -1.31 11.04
C PHE A 198 18.06 -0.56 11.70
N SER A 199 18.78 -1.27 12.58
CA SER A 199 19.96 -0.77 13.26
C SER A 199 21.13 -1.75 13.12
N ASN A 200 22.34 -1.23 13.18
CA ASN A 200 23.58 -1.95 13.52
C ASN A 200 24.49 -1.05 14.39
N ASN A 201 24.02 0.15 14.68
CA ASN A 201 24.55 1.11 15.63
C ASN A 201 23.40 1.67 16.47
N GLY A 202 23.72 2.55 17.42
CA GLY A 202 22.69 3.19 18.24
C GLY A 202 21.75 4.06 17.42
N TRP A 203 20.45 3.98 17.69
CA TRP A 203 19.51 4.99 17.24
C TRP A 203 19.86 6.34 17.85
N ASN A 204 19.62 7.45 17.13
CA ASN A 204 19.76 8.79 17.70
C ASN A 204 18.92 8.94 18.97
N ASN A 205 17.68 8.42 18.92
CA ASN A 205 16.80 8.25 20.06
C ASN A 205 15.90 7.02 19.84
N ALA A 206 16.25 5.90 20.49
CA ALA A 206 15.54 4.63 20.31
C ALA A 206 14.07 4.69 20.74
N THR A 207 13.75 5.46 21.78
CA THR A 207 12.38 5.62 22.27
C THR A 207 11.56 6.45 21.29
N ALA A 208 12.06 7.61 20.88
CA ALA A 208 11.36 8.47 19.92
C ALA A 208 11.17 7.77 18.56
N MET A 209 12.14 6.96 18.13
CA MET A 209 12.02 6.16 16.92
C MET A 209 10.89 5.14 17.01
N GLY A 210 10.82 4.36 18.10
CA GLY A 210 9.71 3.42 18.28
C GLY A 210 8.37 4.10 18.55
N ASP A 211 8.34 5.29 19.12
CA ASP A 211 7.10 6.05 19.30
C ASP A 211 6.55 6.53 17.95
N VAL A 212 7.40 7.10 17.08
CA VAL A 212 6.97 7.61 15.77
C VAL A 212 6.60 6.48 14.79
N LEU A 213 7.25 5.32 14.87
CA LEU A 213 6.86 4.15 14.09
C LEU A 213 5.47 3.64 14.49
N ALA A 214 5.17 3.61 15.80
CA ALA A 214 3.83 3.23 16.27
C ALA A 214 2.77 4.26 15.87
N ASP A 215 3.06 5.57 15.96
CA ASP A 215 2.15 6.62 15.51
C ASP A 215 1.85 6.53 14.01
N TYR A 216 2.88 6.22 13.21
CA TYR A 216 2.75 6.03 11.77
C TYR A 216 1.92 4.79 11.42
N GLU A 217 2.18 3.66 12.10
CA GLU A 217 1.42 2.42 11.89
C GLU A 217 -0.06 2.59 12.29
N ASP A 218 -0.34 3.23 13.43
CA ASP A 218 -1.71 3.58 13.85
C ASP A 218 -2.42 4.51 12.85
N GLY A 219 -1.66 5.35 12.13
CA GLY A 219 -2.15 6.18 11.05
C GLY A 219 -2.44 5.44 9.74
N GLY A 220 -2.23 4.12 9.70
CA GLY A 220 -2.38 3.27 8.51
C GLY A 220 -1.10 3.12 7.68
N GLY A 221 0.04 3.59 8.18
CA GLY A 221 1.35 3.36 7.60
C GLY A 221 1.81 1.90 7.72
N ILE A 222 2.71 1.47 6.84
CA ILE A 222 3.24 0.09 6.84
C ILE A 222 4.65 0.09 7.40
N VAL A 223 4.90 -0.74 8.41
CA VAL A 223 6.17 -0.79 9.12
C VAL A 223 6.77 -2.19 9.08
N ALA A 224 7.98 -2.27 8.51
CA ALA A 224 8.87 -3.41 8.69
C ALA A 224 10.08 -3.02 9.54
N VAL A 225 10.37 -3.82 10.56
CA VAL A 225 11.58 -3.66 11.39
C VAL A 225 12.48 -4.88 11.26
N SER A 226 13.78 -4.62 11.06
CA SER A 226 14.79 -5.67 10.86
C SER A 226 15.73 -5.87 12.06
N THR A 227 16.62 -6.85 11.94
CA THR A 227 17.63 -7.25 12.94
C THR A 227 18.41 -6.11 13.59
N PHE A 228 18.83 -6.47 14.80
CA PHE A 228 19.39 -5.70 15.91
C PHE A 228 18.40 -4.79 16.64
N ALA A 229 17.24 -4.47 16.05
CA ALA A 229 16.17 -3.80 16.77
C ALA A 229 15.66 -4.57 18.01
N TRP A 230 15.93 -5.88 18.10
CA TRP A 230 15.55 -6.74 19.24
C TRP A 230 16.73 -7.15 20.13
N ASP A 231 17.94 -6.74 19.81
CA ASP A 231 19.14 -7.21 20.51
C ASP A 231 19.41 -6.36 21.76
N ASN A 232 19.08 -6.92 22.92
CA ASN A 232 19.08 -6.20 24.20
C ASN A 232 20.46 -6.06 24.87
N ARG A 233 21.53 -6.41 24.16
CA ARG A 233 22.90 -6.31 24.67
C ARG A 233 23.55 -4.95 24.44
N GLY A 234 22.95 -4.12 23.59
CA GLY A 234 23.60 -2.89 23.14
C GLY A 234 22.65 -1.83 22.62
N PRO A 235 23.21 -0.72 22.12
CA PRO A 235 22.46 0.50 21.81
C PRO A 235 21.61 0.39 20.53
N TRP A 236 21.79 -0.66 19.74
CA TRP A 236 20.99 -0.96 18.55
C TRP A 236 19.56 -1.43 18.88
N LEU A 237 19.28 -1.81 20.14
CA LEU A 237 17.94 -2.15 20.61
C LEU A 237 16.98 -0.99 20.33
N LEU A 238 15.87 -1.28 19.63
CA LEU A 238 14.76 -0.33 19.50
C LEU A 238 13.99 -0.27 20.81
N ALA A 239 13.46 0.90 21.17
CA ALA A 239 12.65 1.11 22.37
C ALA A 239 11.32 1.75 21.99
N GLY A 240 10.59 2.29 22.97
CA GLY A 240 9.36 3.03 22.73
C GLY A 240 8.16 2.15 22.37
N ARG A 241 7.09 2.83 21.94
CA ARG A 241 5.73 2.28 21.82
C ARG A 241 5.62 1.15 20.81
N TRP A 242 6.41 1.15 19.74
CA TRP A 242 6.38 0.05 18.77
C TRP A 242 6.78 -1.30 19.42
N ILE A 243 7.75 -1.28 20.34
CA ILE A 243 8.18 -2.46 21.09
C ILE A 243 7.20 -2.75 22.25
N THR A 244 6.93 -1.77 23.12
CA THR A 244 6.14 -2.01 24.35
C THR A 244 4.64 -2.18 24.08
N GLY A 245 4.13 -1.59 23.00
CA GLY A 245 2.76 -1.73 22.53
C GLY A 245 2.51 -3.00 21.70
N GLY A 246 3.56 -3.80 21.47
CA GLY A 246 3.43 -5.12 20.86
C GLY A 246 3.13 -5.12 19.36
N TYR A 247 3.61 -4.12 18.62
CA TYR A 247 3.49 -4.07 17.16
C TYR A 247 4.41 -5.10 16.50
N GLY A 248 5.65 -5.23 17.00
CA GLY A 248 6.60 -6.21 16.52
C GLY A 248 6.22 -7.67 16.81
N SER A 249 6.77 -8.58 16.02
CA SER A 249 6.49 -10.01 16.09
C SER A 249 7.48 -10.79 16.99
N TYR A 250 8.56 -10.16 17.44
CA TYR A 250 9.67 -10.83 18.15
C TYR A 250 9.89 -10.28 19.56
N ASN A 251 10.19 -11.17 20.50
CA ASN A 251 10.71 -10.79 21.82
C ASN A 251 12.17 -10.32 21.69
N SER A 252 12.55 -9.32 22.49
CA SER A 252 13.96 -8.93 22.63
C SER A 252 14.80 -10.09 23.17
N THR A 253 16.06 -10.17 22.72
CA THR A 253 16.95 -11.29 22.99
C THR A 253 18.39 -10.83 23.18
N SER A 254 19.18 -11.62 23.92
CA SER A 254 20.63 -11.48 24.01
C SER A 254 21.38 -12.51 23.13
N GLN A 255 20.65 -13.33 22.38
CA GLN A 255 21.24 -14.36 21.53
C GLN A 255 21.48 -13.83 20.11
N THR A 256 22.62 -14.21 19.53
CA THR A 256 22.98 -13.90 18.15
C THR A 256 23.51 -15.09 17.41
N ASN A 257 23.19 -15.14 16.11
CA ASN A 257 23.65 -16.16 15.18
C ASN A 257 24.34 -15.46 14.00
N PHE A 258 25.67 -15.49 13.98
CA PHE A 258 26.51 -14.80 13.00
C PHE A 258 27.16 -15.79 12.02
N THR A 259 26.31 -16.68 11.51
CA THR A 259 26.65 -17.68 10.50
C THR A 259 25.62 -17.59 9.39
N SER A 260 26.12 -17.64 8.14
CA SER A 260 25.27 -17.59 6.96
C SER A 260 24.29 -18.75 7.00
N ASN A 261 23.02 -18.43 6.84
CA ASN A 261 21.94 -19.41 6.82
C ASN A 261 20.92 -18.97 5.75
N THR A 262 20.23 -19.95 5.17
CA THR A 262 19.13 -19.76 4.24
C THR A 262 17.83 -20.16 4.93
N ALA A 263 16.84 -19.28 4.92
CA ALA A 263 15.56 -19.54 5.56
C ALA A 263 14.75 -20.59 4.79
N ASN A 264 14.02 -21.43 5.53
CA ASN A 264 12.95 -22.25 4.98
C ASN A 264 11.66 -21.41 4.91
N ILE A 265 11.10 -21.24 3.71
CA ILE A 265 9.83 -20.53 3.52
C ILE A 265 8.69 -21.47 3.88
N THR A 266 8.08 -21.27 5.05
CA THR A 266 7.07 -22.16 5.60
C THR A 266 5.66 -21.85 5.11
N MET A 267 5.41 -20.64 4.60
CA MET A 267 4.13 -20.24 4.00
C MET A 267 4.30 -19.63 2.60
N PRO A 268 4.69 -20.42 1.58
CA PRO A 268 4.98 -19.91 0.24
C PRO A 268 3.76 -19.34 -0.50
N SER A 269 2.54 -19.68 -0.10
CA SER A 269 1.30 -19.11 -0.64
C SER A 269 0.87 -17.81 0.03
N HIS A 270 1.52 -17.41 1.12
CA HIS A 270 1.19 -16.17 1.81
C HIS A 270 1.60 -14.96 0.94
N PRO A 271 0.81 -13.88 0.86
CA PRO A 271 1.13 -12.71 0.03
C PRO A 271 2.53 -12.12 0.27
N LEU A 272 3.00 -12.09 1.53
CA LEU A 272 4.38 -11.69 1.87
C LEU A 272 5.46 -12.47 1.11
N MET A 273 5.21 -13.73 0.76
CA MET A 273 6.15 -14.63 0.10
C MET A 273 5.92 -14.77 -1.41
N ALA A 274 5.01 -13.97 -1.99
CA ALA A 274 4.72 -14.03 -3.42
C ALA A 274 5.98 -13.80 -4.27
N GLY A 275 6.40 -14.83 -5.01
CA GLY A 275 7.60 -14.78 -5.86
C GLY A 275 8.93 -14.72 -5.09
N VAL A 276 8.91 -14.91 -3.77
CA VAL A 276 10.11 -15.07 -2.92
C VAL A 276 10.45 -16.56 -2.86
N THR A 277 11.65 -16.93 -3.29
CA THR A 277 12.12 -18.32 -3.35
C THR A 277 13.38 -18.54 -2.52
N ASN A 278 14.13 -17.48 -2.20
CA ASN A 278 15.34 -17.59 -1.41
C ASN A 278 15.57 -16.33 -0.55
N LEU A 279 15.95 -16.55 0.71
CA LEU A 279 16.28 -15.55 1.70
C LEU A 279 17.48 -16.05 2.52
N THR A 280 18.64 -15.40 2.36
CA THR A 280 19.89 -15.77 3.06
C THR A 280 20.42 -14.57 3.83
N ALA A 281 20.89 -14.78 5.06
CA ALA A 281 21.52 -13.74 5.87
C ALA A 281 22.60 -14.30 6.81
N LEU A 282 23.63 -13.49 7.06
CA LEU A 282 24.76 -13.79 7.95
C LEU A 282 24.50 -13.34 9.39
N TYR A 283 24.06 -12.10 9.59
CA TYR A 283 23.84 -11.54 10.94
C TYR A 283 22.36 -11.58 11.31
N ARG A 284 22.05 -12.34 12.35
CA ARG A 284 20.70 -12.64 12.83
C ARG A 284 20.66 -12.70 14.35
N ASN A 285 19.47 -12.61 14.93
CA ASN A 285 19.21 -12.78 16.37
C ASN A 285 18.53 -14.13 16.68
N GLY A 286 18.79 -14.65 17.89
CA GLY A 286 18.06 -15.80 18.45
C GLY A 286 16.74 -15.33 19.08
N VAL A 287 15.84 -14.83 18.24
CA VAL A 287 14.52 -14.31 18.66
C VAL A 287 13.48 -15.42 18.81
N THR A 288 12.43 -15.14 19.59
CA THR A 288 11.22 -15.96 19.68
C THR A 288 10.00 -15.12 19.32
N LEU A 289 8.92 -15.76 18.86
CA LEU A 289 7.67 -15.07 18.55
C LEU A 289 7.01 -14.52 19.82
N VAL A 290 6.45 -13.31 19.73
CA VAL A 290 5.48 -12.83 20.72
C VAL A 290 4.14 -13.55 20.54
N SER A 291 3.27 -13.50 21.54
CA SER A 291 1.91 -14.07 21.43
C SER A 291 1.13 -13.40 20.29
N GLY A 292 0.45 -14.20 19.47
CA GLY A 292 -0.36 -13.74 18.34
C GLY A 292 0.42 -13.45 17.05
N ALA A 293 1.75 -13.58 17.05
CA ALA A 293 2.55 -13.46 15.83
C ALA A 293 2.57 -14.76 15.02
N THR A 294 2.70 -14.64 13.70
CA THR A 294 2.79 -15.77 12.76
C THR A 294 4.11 -15.70 12.00
N SER A 295 4.89 -16.79 12.03
CA SER A 295 6.09 -16.94 11.17
C SER A 295 5.69 -17.41 9.77
N VAL A 296 6.30 -16.81 8.74
CA VAL A 296 6.12 -17.20 7.32
C VAL A 296 7.40 -17.75 6.70
N ALA A 297 8.53 -17.60 7.40
CA ALA A 297 9.80 -18.24 7.09
C ALA A 297 10.62 -18.40 8.37
N ASP A 298 11.30 -19.52 8.50
CA ASP A 298 12.12 -19.87 9.68
C ASP A 298 13.55 -20.17 9.25
N TRP A 299 14.53 -19.75 10.04
CA TRP A 299 15.92 -20.16 9.81
C TRP A 299 16.05 -21.67 10.05
N THR A 300 16.91 -22.35 9.29
CA THR A 300 17.10 -23.80 9.45
C THR A 300 17.66 -24.21 10.81
N ASP A 301 18.19 -23.25 11.57
CA ASP A 301 18.68 -23.42 12.94
C ASP A 301 17.66 -23.04 14.03
N GLY A 302 16.42 -22.68 13.67
CA GLY A 302 15.28 -22.61 14.58
C GLY A 302 14.56 -21.26 14.69
N PRO A 303 15.24 -20.12 14.90
CA PRO A 303 14.56 -18.83 15.06
C PRO A 303 13.75 -18.42 13.82
N PRO A 304 12.63 -17.69 13.97
CA PRO A 304 11.88 -17.17 12.84
C PRO A 304 12.75 -16.19 12.04
N ALA A 305 12.66 -16.29 10.71
CA ALA A 305 13.33 -15.40 9.76
C ALA A 305 12.45 -14.21 9.39
N VAL A 306 11.16 -14.46 9.16
CA VAL A 306 10.17 -13.42 8.85
C VAL A 306 8.87 -13.78 9.55
N ALA A 307 8.30 -12.82 10.27
CA ALA A 307 7.02 -12.97 10.92
C ALA A 307 6.20 -11.69 10.81
N PHE A 308 4.89 -11.81 10.95
CA PHE A 308 3.98 -10.68 11.02
C PHE A 308 3.06 -10.82 12.22
N LYS A 309 2.51 -9.70 12.66
CA LYS A 309 1.52 -9.66 13.74
C LYS A 309 0.51 -8.55 13.49
N ALA A 310 -0.77 -8.91 13.61
CA ALA A 310 -1.83 -7.92 13.65
C ALA A 310 -1.94 -7.32 15.06
N ASN A 311 -1.99 -5.99 15.13
CA ASN A 311 -2.18 -5.22 16.35
C ASN A 311 -3.24 -4.14 16.11
N SER A 312 -4.38 -4.23 16.80
CA SER A 312 -5.47 -3.23 16.73
C SER A 312 -5.94 -2.83 15.32
N GLY A 313 -5.94 -3.77 14.36
CA GLY A 313 -6.36 -3.52 12.97
C GLY A 313 -5.22 -3.12 12.02
N HIS A 314 -4.00 -2.96 12.55
CA HIS A 314 -2.78 -2.75 11.79
C HIS A 314 -1.94 -4.02 11.80
N THR A 315 -0.98 -4.15 10.88
CA THR A 315 -0.10 -5.32 10.83
C THR A 315 1.31 -4.85 10.52
N ALA A 316 2.25 -5.26 11.36
CA ALA A 316 3.68 -5.00 11.16
C ALA A 316 4.41 -6.29 10.76
N VAL A 317 5.47 -6.14 9.98
CA VAL A 317 6.39 -7.24 9.64
C VAL A 317 7.70 -7.10 10.42
N SER A 318 8.22 -8.22 10.89
CA SER A 318 9.52 -8.32 11.56
C SER A 318 10.45 -9.23 10.77
N ILE A 319 11.66 -8.75 10.47
CA ILE A 319 12.65 -9.43 9.63
C ILE A 319 13.92 -9.73 10.43
N ASN A 320 14.18 -10.99 10.72
CA ASN A 320 15.38 -11.42 11.44
C ASN A 320 16.59 -11.60 10.50
N ALA A 321 16.96 -10.53 9.79
CA ALA A 321 18.18 -10.42 8.98
C ALA A 321 18.76 -9.00 9.04
N TYR A 322 20.07 -8.86 9.16
CA TYR A 322 20.74 -7.57 8.92
C TYR A 322 20.91 -7.35 7.43
N LEU A 323 20.28 -6.28 6.92
CA LEU A 323 20.22 -5.93 5.50
C LEU A 323 20.93 -4.58 5.23
N GLY A 324 22.05 -4.34 5.93
CA GLY A 324 22.80 -3.09 5.87
C GLY A 324 23.78 -2.97 4.70
N SER A 325 24.78 -2.10 4.82
CA SER A 325 25.58 -1.62 3.69
C SER A 325 26.50 -2.64 3.04
N ASN A 326 26.90 -3.70 3.76
CA ASN A 326 27.76 -4.73 3.20
C ASN A 326 26.94 -5.83 2.49
N PRO A 327 26.96 -5.89 1.14
CA PRO A 327 26.15 -6.84 0.37
C PRO A 327 26.58 -8.30 0.53
N MET A 328 27.76 -8.57 1.10
CA MET A 328 28.21 -9.94 1.35
C MET A 328 27.48 -10.60 2.52
N ASN A 329 26.73 -9.83 3.31
CA ASN A 329 26.06 -10.32 4.51
C ASN A 329 24.69 -10.91 4.26
N PHE A 330 24.13 -10.77 3.07
CA PHE A 330 22.82 -11.31 2.72
C PHE A 330 22.73 -11.59 1.22
N SER A 331 21.80 -12.46 0.83
CA SER A 331 21.43 -12.66 -0.56
C SER A 331 19.97 -13.13 -0.64
N GLY A 332 19.43 -13.21 -1.86
CA GLY A 332 18.01 -13.51 -2.08
C GLY A 332 17.16 -12.25 -2.20
N GLN A 333 15.85 -12.43 -2.06
CA GLN A 333 14.84 -11.47 -2.53
C GLN A 333 14.22 -10.65 -1.37
N TRP A 334 15.08 -10.02 -0.56
CA TRP A 334 14.64 -9.22 0.57
C TRP A 334 13.86 -7.97 0.16
N GLY A 335 14.30 -7.26 -0.91
CA GLY A 335 13.55 -6.11 -1.43
C GLY A 335 12.14 -6.47 -1.91
N LYS A 336 11.98 -7.62 -2.60
CA LYS A 336 10.66 -8.14 -3.00
C LYS A 336 9.78 -8.43 -1.81
N LEU A 337 10.32 -9.00 -0.74
CA LEU A 337 9.56 -9.28 0.48
C LEU A 337 9.02 -7.99 1.13
N ILE A 338 9.85 -6.95 1.22
CA ILE A 338 9.42 -5.63 1.74
C ILE A 338 8.34 -5.02 0.86
N VAL A 339 8.47 -5.14 -0.47
CA VAL A 339 7.45 -4.65 -1.39
C VAL A 339 6.16 -5.47 -1.33
N ASN A 340 6.25 -6.78 -1.12
CA ASN A 340 5.10 -7.66 -0.94
C ASN A 340 4.30 -7.34 0.33
N GLU A 341 4.93 -6.81 1.37
CA GLU A 341 4.23 -6.27 2.54
C GLU A 341 3.29 -5.12 2.14
N GLY A 342 3.82 -4.14 1.38
CA GLY A 342 3.02 -3.06 0.80
C GLY A 342 1.85 -3.59 -0.03
N ARG A 343 2.14 -4.52 -0.94
CA ARG A 343 1.13 -5.16 -1.80
C ARG A 343 0.04 -5.87 -0.99
N TRP A 344 0.44 -6.61 0.03
CA TRP A 344 -0.48 -7.36 0.87
C TRP A 344 -1.39 -6.46 1.69
N LEU A 345 -0.83 -5.47 2.39
CA LEU A 345 -1.58 -4.63 3.33
C LEU A 345 -2.40 -3.55 2.64
N LEU A 346 -1.99 -3.10 1.46
CA LEU A 346 -2.79 -2.19 0.61
C LEU A 346 -3.76 -2.94 -0.31
N ASN A 347 -3.77 -4.28 -0.26
CA ASN A 347 -4.55 -5.15 -1.14
C ASN A 347 -4.36 -4.80 -2.63
N CYS A 348 -3.10 -4.74 -3.05
CA CYS A 348 -2.68 -4.30 -4.36
C CYS A 348 -1.79 -5.35 -5.05
N SER A 349 -1.75 -5.34 -6.38
CA SER A 349 -0.94 -6.27 -7.17
C SER A 349 0.25 -5.54 -7.78
N GLY A 350 1.46 -6.11 -7.65
CA GLY A 350 2.51 -5.81 -8.63
C GLY A 350 2.09 -6.48 -9.93
N ASP A 351 2.06 -5.74 -11.05
CA ASP A 351 1.46 -6.13 -12.32
C ASP A 351 1.25 -7.64 -12.53
N MET A 352 0.01 -8.01 -12.86
CA MET A 352 -0.24 -9.20 -13.66
C MET A 352 0.34 -8.94 -15.06
N SER A 353 1.66 -9.11 -15.23
CA SER A 353 2.20 -9.38 -16.55
C SER A 353 1.56 -10.68 -17.00
N THR A 354 0.72 -10.58 -18.02
CA THR A 354 0.14 -11.66 -18.80
C THR A 354 1.08 -12.87 -18.88
N SER A 355 0.78 -13.91 -18.11
CA SER A 355 1.20 -15.26 -18.44
C SER A 355 0.17 -15.78 -19.44
N ASP A 356 0.36 -15.43 -20.72
CA ASP A 356 -0.23 -16.19 -21.81
C ASP A 356 0.20 -17.65 -21.68
N LYS A 357 -0.76 -18.54 -21.37
CA LYS A 357 -1.01 -19.82 -22.07
C LYS A 357 -2.43 -20.28 -21.80
#